data_AF-A0A2M7YMF5-F1
#
_entry.id   AF-A0A2M7YMF5-F1
#
_cell.length_a   1.000
_cell.length_b   1.000
_cell.length_c   1.000
_cell.angle_alpha   90.00
_cell.angle_beta   90.00
_cell.angle_gamma   90.00
#
_symmetry.space_group_name_H-M   'P 1'
#
loop_
_entity.id
_entity.type
_entity.pdbx_description
1 polymer ?
#
loop_
_entity_poly.entity_id
_entity_poly.type
_entity_poly.pdbx_seq_one_letter_code
_entity_poly.pdbx_strand_id
1 'polypeptide(L)' 'MRKTKLQFKISFSIFLGIVFFFPFKAEAAKLYLAPVEREYYVGNTVIAEVRLDVKDECVNAVKADLSFSKDNLEAVDF' A
#
# COMPACT_ATOMS: atom_id res chain seq x y z
N MET A 1 -0.08 -51.59 -1.61
CA MET A 1 1.05 -50.69 -1.97
C MET A 1 0.78 -49.69 -3.12
N ARG A 2 -0.21 -49.89 -4.00
CA ARG A 2 -0.48 -48.98 -5.15
C ARG A 2 -1.22 -47.69 -4.78
N LYS A 3 -2.16 -47.75 -3.82
CA LYS A 3 -2.94 -46.58 -3.34
C LYS A 3 -2.08 -45.54 -2.60
N THR A 4 -1.13 -45.97 -1.78
CA THR A 4 -0.23 -45.07 -1.02
C THR A 4 0.71 -44.27 -1.94
N LYS A 5 1.21 -44.87 -3.01
CA LYS A 5 2.03 -44.16 -4.02
C LYS A 5 1.23 -43.13 -4.82
N LEU A 6 -0.07 -43.36 -5.05
CA LEU A 6 -0.94 -42.41 -5.75
C LEU A 6 -1.29 -41.19 -4.88
N GLN A 7 -1.63 -41.42 -3.61
CA GLN A 7 -1.89 -40.35 -2.63
C GLN A 7 -0.67 -39.44 -2.44
N PHE A 8 0.53 -40.04 -2.38
CA PHE A 8 1.77 -39.27 -2.31
C PHE A 8 2.01 -38.39 -3.56
N LYS A 9 1.76 -38.92 -4.76
CA LYS A 9 1.89 -38.13 -6.00
C LYS A 9 0.91 -36.96 -6.06
N ILE A 10 -0.34 -37.17 -5.66
CA ILE A 10 -1.35 -36.10 -5.61
C ILE A 10 -0.93 -35.04 -4.60
N SER A 11 -0.55 -35.43 -3.39
CA SER A 11 -0.12 -34.50 -2.35
C SER A 11 1.15 -33.72 -2.73
N PHE A 12 2.12 -34.38 -3.36
CA PHE A 12 3.32 -33.74 -3.90
C PHE A 12 2.98 -32.77 -5.04
N SER A 13 2.07 -33.13 -5.94
CA SER A 13 1.64 -32.26 -7.04
C SER A 13 0.89 -31.03 -6.52
N ILE A 14 0.10 -31.17 -5.45
CA ILE A 14 -0.57 -30.05 -4.78
C ILE A 14 0.46 -29.14 -4.12
N PHE A 15 1.42 -29.71 -3.39
CA PHE A 15 2.49 -28.93 -2.75
C PHE A 15 3.31 -28.15 -3.78
N LEU A 16 3.68 -28.80 -4.89
CA LEU A 16 4.41 -28.16 -5.98
C LEU A 16 3.59 -27.04 -6.63
N GLY A 17 2.28 -27.26 -6.81
CA GLY A 17 1.36 -26.24 -7.28
C GLY A 17 1.32 -25.02 -6.35
N ILE A 18 1.20 -25.22 -5.03
CA ILE A 18 1.17 -24.13 -4.06
C ILE A 18 2.46 -23.31 -4.14
N VAL A 19 3.64 -23.95 -4.20
CA VAL A 19 4.92 -23.24 -4.27
C VAL A 19 5.07 -22.43 -5.56
N PHE A 20 4.61 -22.97 -6.70
CA PHE A 20 4.74 -22.28 -7.99
C PHE A 20 3.76 -21.11 -8.18
N PHE A 21 2.58 -21.19 -7.57
CA PHE A 21 1.54 -20.17 -7.73
C PHE A 21 1.47 -19.20 -6.55
N PHE A 22 2.34 -19.34 -5.54
CA PHE A 22 2.36 -18.38 -4.42
C PHE A 22 3.07 -17.09 -4.85
N PRO A 23 2.40 -15.93 -4.85
CA PRO A 23 3.08 -14.67 -5.09
C PRO A 23 4.02 -14.38 -3.90
N PHE A 24 5.33 -14.42 -4.16
CA PHE A 24 6.35 -14.20 -3.12
C PHE A 24 6.47 -12.73 -2.70
N LYS A 25 6.05 -11.80 -3.57
CA LYS A 25 6.10 -10.36 -3.31
C LYS A 25 4.89 -9.68 -3.91
N ALA A 26 4.24 -8.87 -3.10
CA ALA A 26 3.28 -7.86 -3.54
C ALA A 26 3.80 -6.52 -3.03
N GLU A 27 4.19 -5.65 -3.95
CA GLU A 27 4.64 -4.28 -3.63
C GLU A 27 3.64 -3.31 -4.25
N ALA A 28 3.27 -2.29 -3.48
CA ALA A 28 2.32 -1.28 -3.89
C ALA A 28 2.92 0.10 -3.60
N ALA A 29 2.77 1.02 -4.54
CA ALA A 29 3.10 2.41 -4.32
C ALA A 29 2.25 2.98 -3.17
N LYS A 30 2.84 3.84 -2.35
CA LYS A 30 2.16 4.44 -1.19
C LYS A 30 2.08 5.95 -1.38
N LEU A 31 0.85 6.46 -1.46
CA LEU A 31 0.56 7.88 -1.34
C LEU A 31 0.20 8.19 0.11
N TYR A 32 0.88 9.14 0.74
CA TYR A 32 0.69 9.43 2.16
C TYR A 32 0.94 10.91 2.48
N LEU A 33 0.44 11.36 3.63
CA LEU A 33 0.68 12.68 4.18
C LEU A 33 1.82 12.66 5.20
N ALA A 34 2.66 13.70 5.20
CA ALA A 34 3.70 13.90 6.20
C ALA A 34 3.59 15.31 6.85
N PRO A 35 3.68 15.40 8.19
CA PRO A 35 3.68 14.30 9.16
C PRO A 35 2.31 13.59 9.24
N VAL A 36 2.30 12.32 9.63
CA VAL A 36 1.07 11.50 9.75
C VAL A 36 0.15 12.06 10.83
N GLU A 37 0.73 12.52 11.93
CA GLU A 37 0.02 13.09 13.06
C GLU A 37 0.90 14.14 13.72
N ARG A 38 0.27 15.24 14.13
CA ARG A 38 0.88 16.27 14.97
C ARG A 38 -0.25 17.05 15.63
N GLU A 39 -0.02 17.52 16.83
CA GLU A 39 -0.92 18.45 17.50
C GLU A 39 -0.74 19.87 16.94
N TYR A 40 -1.86 20.53 16.70
CA TYR A 40 -1.91 21.92 16.24
C TYR A 40 -2.92 22.69 17.06
N TYR A 41 -2.65 23.99 17.25
CA TYR A 41 -3.53 24.90 17.97
C TYR A 41 -4.24 25.82 16.98
N VAL A 42 -5.40 26.33 17.39
CA VAL A 42 -6.20 27.27 16.58
C VAL A 42 -5.36 28.49 16.20
N GLY A 43 -5.43 28.90 14.94
CA GLY A 43 -4.66 30.02 14.38
C GLY A 43 -3.29 29.63 13.82
N ASN A 44 -2.81 28.39 14.04
CA ASN A 44 -1.59 27.92 13.40
C ASN A 44 -1.84 27.59 11.92
N THR A 45 -0.90 27.97 11.06
CA THR A 45 -0.81 27.42 9.71
C THR A 45 -0.11 26.07 9.75
N VAL A 46 -0.71 25.09 9.06
CA VAL A 46 -0.19 23.72 8.96
C VAL A 46 0.27 23.47 7.54
N ILE A 47 1.46 22.90 7.38
CA ILE A 47 1.96 22.41 6.10
C ILE A 47 1.80 20.89 6.10
N ALA A 48 0.89 20.39 5.26
CA ALA A 48 0.71 18.97 5.01
C ALA A 48 1.38 18.59 3.69
N GLU A 49 2.43 17.77 3.76
CA GLU A 49 3.14 17.33 2.57
C GLU A 49 2.51 16.08 1.98
N VAL A 50 2.17 16.10 0.69
CA VAL A 50 1.75 14.91 -0.05
C VAL A 50 2.99 14.22 -0.59
N ARG A 51 3.22 12.96 -0.19
CA ARG A 51 4.38 12.17 -0.57
C ARG A 51 3.94 10.89 -1.27
N LEU A 52 4.71 10.49 -2.29
CA LEU A 52 4.55 9.23 -3.01
C LEU A 52 5.82 8.40 -2.89
N ASP A 53 5.69 7.19 -2.38
CA ASP A 53 6.74 6.16 -2.38
C ASP A 53 6.42 5.14 -3.49
N VAL A 54 7.19 5.21 -4.58
CA VAL A 54 7.03 4.35 -5.77
C VAL A 54 7.93 3.11 -5.74
N LYS A 55 8.70 2.90 -4.66
CA LYS A 55 9.73 1.85 -4.59
C LYS A 55 10.65 1.88 -5.81
N ASP A 56 10.66 0.78 -6.57
CA ASP A 56 11.53 0.58 -7.72
C ASP A 56 10.81 0.87 -9.05
N GLU A 57 9.59 1.42 -9.00
CA GLU A 57 8.79 1.72 -10.19
C GLU A 57 8.92 3.18 -10.63
N CYS A 58 8.84 3.42 -11.94
CA CYS A 58 8.81 4.77 -12.51
C CYS A 58 7.36 5.24 -12.68
N VAL A 59 7.02 6.40 -12.11
CA VAL A 59 5.69 7.01 -12.23
C VAL A 59 5.79 8.34 -12.95
N ASN A 60 5.05 8.48 -14.05
CA ASN A 60 5.06 9.69 -14.88
C ASN A 60 4.10 10.77 -14.37
N ALA A 61 2.96 10.37 -13.81
CA ALA A 61 1.92 11.29 -13.35
C ALA A 61 1.09 10.68 -12.22
N VAL A 62 0.61 11.54 -11.33
CA VAL A 62 -0.20 11.18 -10.16
C VAL A 62 -1.34 12.17 -10.07
N LYS A 63 -2.56 11.66 -9.85
CA LYS A 63 -3.70 12.47 -9.44
C LYS A 63 -4.08 12.07 -8.01
N ALA A 64 -4.18 13.05 -7.13
CA ALA A 64 -4.62 12.87 -5.75
C ALA A 64 -5.72 13.88 -5.44
N ASP A 65 -6.79 13.40 -4.83
CA ASP A 65 -7.90 14.23 -4.36
C ASP A 65 -7.84 14.27 -2.83
N LEU A 66 -7.69 15.47 -2.25
CA LEU A 66 -7.60 15.70 -0.82
C LEU A 66 -8.91 16.29 -0.29
N SER A 67 -9.36 15.77 0.85
CA SER A 67 -10.54 16.27 1.55
C SER A 67 -10.19 16.58 3.01
N PHE A 68 -10.80 17.65 3.52
CA PHE A 68 -10.65 18.09 4.91
C PHE A 68 -11.95 18.77 5.36
N SER A 69 -12.16 18.82 6.68
CA SER A 69 -13.32 19.49 7.27
C SER A 69 -13.17 21.01 7.14
N LYS A 70 -14.11 21.63 6.41
CA LYS A 70 -14.16 23.08 6.21
C LYS A 70 -14.60 23.86 7.46
N ASP A 71 -15.16 23.17 8.46
CA ASP A 71 -15.57 23.78 9.71
C ASP A 71 -14.38 24.06 10.63
N ASN A 72 -13.27 23.33 10.44
CA ASN A 72 -12.10 23.37 11.31
C ASN A 72 -10.82 23.85 10.60
N LEU A 73 -10.75 23.70 9.28
CA LEU A 73 -9.57 23.99 8.48
C LEU A 73 -9.93 24.81 7.25
N GLU A 74 -9.04 25.72 6.89
CA GLU A 74 -9.10 26.52 5.68
C GLU A 74 -7.83 26.30 4.86
N ALA A 75 -7.97 26.12 3.55
CA ALA A 75 -6.82 26.05 2.66
C ALA A 75 -6.29 27.45 2.41
N VAL A 76 -5.00 27.63 2.66
CA VAL A 76 -4.26 28.88 2.42
C VAL A 76 -3.19 28.62 1.36
N ASP A 77 -3.03 29.57 0.45
CA ASP A 77 -1.97 29.58 -0.57
C ASP A 77 -0.85 30.53 -0.12
N PHE A 78 0.41 30.19 -0.41
CA PHE A 78 1.59 30.94 0.05
C PHE A 78 2.28 31.68 -1.09
#